data_AF-A0A528D5Y3-F1
#
_entry.id   AF-A0A528D5Y3-F1
#
_cell.length_a   1.000
_cell.length_b   1.000
_cell.length_c   1.000
_cell.angle_alpha   90.00
_cell.angle_beta   90.00
_cell.angle_gamma   90.00
#
_symmetry.space_group_name_H-M   'P 1'
#
loop_
_entity.id
_entity.type
_entity.pdbx_description
1 polymer ?
#
loop_
_entity_poly.entity_id
_entity_poly.type
_entity_poly.pdbx_seq_one_letter_code
_entity_poly.pdbx_strand_id
1 'polypeptide(L)' 'SIHRENGPVFEQVLGTALAAGERPQIVVPAGWWQSARSLGEWTLVGCTVAPGFDFAAFELAEPGWQPGTP' A
#
# COMPACT_ATOMS: atom_id res chain seq x y z
N SER A 1 -1.58 -4.29 -0.11
CA SER A 1 -1.98 -4.35 -1.51
C SER A 1 -1.88 -2.96 -2.13
N ILE A 2 -1.69 -2.90 -3.44
CA ILE A 2 -1.61 -1.67 -4.23
C ILE A 2 -2.49 -1.88 -5.46
N HIS A 3 -3.35 -0.93 -5.78
CA HIS A 3 -4.26 -1.09 -6.91
C HIS A 3 -4.63 0.24 -7.54
N ARG A 4 -4.75 0.19 -8.86
CA ARG A 4 -5.34 1.27 -9.66
C ARG A 4 -6.86 1.14 -9.58
N GLU A 5 -7.55 2.28 -9.60
CA GLU A 5 -9.00 2.28 -9.74
C GLU A 5 -9.44 1.47 -10.98
N ASN A 6 -10.43 0.59 -10.79
CA ASN A 6 -10.89 -0.38 -11.80
C ASN A 6 -9.80 -1.30 -12.38
N GLY A 7 -8.66 -1.41 -11.70
CA GLY A 7 -7.50 -2.18 -12.13
C GLY A 7 -7.25 -3.42 -11.27
N PRO A 8 -6.26 -4.25 -11.65
CA PRO A 8 -5.87 -5.41 -10.87
C PRO A 8 -5.30 -5.00 -9.50
N VAL A 9 -5.49 -5.88 -8.52
CA VAL A 9 -4.91 -5.76 -7.19
C VAL A 9 -3.54 -6.45 -7.17
N PHE A 10 -2.51 -5.75 -6.73
CA PHE A 10 -1.18 -6.31 -6.52
C PHE A 10 -0.92 -6.49 -5.03
N GLU A 11 -0.48 -7.69 -4.65
CA GLU A 11 0.01 -7.98 -3.31
C GLU A 11 1.54 -8.03 -3.31
N GLN A 12 2.15 -7.38 -2.33
CA GLN A 12 3.58 -7.38 -2.14
C GLN A 12 3.92 -7.42 -0.66
N VAL A 13 4.92 -8.23 -0.31
CA VAL A 13 5.41 -8.36 1.07
C VAL A 13 6.57 -7.38 1.28
N LEU A 14 6.37 -6.45 2.20
CA LEU A 14 7.40 -5.53 2.68
C LEU A 14 8.25 -6.24 3.75
N GLY A 15 9.49 -6.58 3.42
CA GLY A 15 10.35 -7.37 4.28
C GLY A 15 11.76 -7.54 3.71
N THR A 16 12.61 -8.27 4.42
CA THR A 16 14.05 -8.37 4.11
C THR A 16 14.45 -9.71 3.49
N ALA A 17 13.55 -10.69 3.41
CA ALA A 17 13.84 -12.00 2.82
C ALA A 17 13.80 -11.95 1.29
N LEU A 18 14.82 -11.32 0.68
CA LEU A 18 14.90 -11.11 -0.77
C LEU A 18 14.78 -12.41 -1.59
N ALA A 19 15.37 -13.51 -1.08
CA ALA A 19 15.29 -14.83 -1.70
C ALA A 19 13.86 -15.40 -1.72
N ALA A 20 12.99 -14.95 -0.81
CA ALA A 20 11.58 -15.30 -0.76
C ALA A 20 10.70 -14.34 -1.58
N GLY A 21 11.30 -13.38 -2.29
CA GLY A 21 10.57 -12.39 -3.10
C GLY A 21 10.14 -11.13 -2.35
N GLU A 22 10.41 -11.03 -1.05
CA GLU A 22 10.14 -9.82 -0.28
C GLU A 22 10.98 -8.63 -0.80
N ARG A 23 10.49 -7.42 -0.57
CA ARG A 23 11.24 -6.20 -0.87
C ARG A 23 11.22 -5.29 0.36
N PRO A 24 12.37 -4.71 0.79
CA PRO A 24 12.41 -3.84 1.96
C PRO A 24 11.92 -2.42 1.65
N GLN A 25 11.63 -2.13 0.38
CA GLN A 25 11.09 -0.88 -0.09
C GLN A 25 10.12 -1.16 -1.23
N ILE A 26 8.98 -0.47 -1.20
CA ILE A 26 7.93 -0.58 -2.20
C ILE A 26 7.47 0.84 -2.55
N VAL A 27 7.20 1.09 -3.84
CA VAL A 27 6.65 2.36 -4.32
C VAL A 27 5.17 2.16 -4.61
N VAL A 28 4.33 2.99 -4.00
CA VAL A 28 2.92 3.13 -4.36
C VAL A 28 2.82 4.28 -5.39
N PRO A 29 2.37 4.04 -6.63
CA PRO A 29 2.23 5.11 -7.61
C PRO A 29 1.19 6.16 -7.18
N ALA A 30 1.33 7.39 -7.68
CA ALA A 30 0.36 8.44 -7.42
C ALA A 30 -1.03 8.08 -8.00
N GLY A 31 -2.10 8.41 -7.26
CA GLY A 31 -3.48 8.11 -7.65
C GLY A 31 -3.85 6.62 -7.54
N TRP A 32 -3.02 5.81 -6.88
CA TRP A 32 -3.33 4.42 -6.60
C TRP A 32 -3.73 4.27 -5.14
N TRP A 33 -4.69 3.41 -4.91
CA TRP A 33 -5.11 3.04 -3.59
C TRP A 33 -4.14 2.03 -2.96
N GLN A 34 -3.95 2.12 -1.65
CA GLN A 34 -3.08 1.23 -0.89
C GLN A 34 -3.73 0.79 0.43
N SER A 35 -3.41 -0.44 0.86
CA SER A 35 -3.68 -0.92 2.22
C SER A 35 -2.58 -1.87 2.68
N ALA A 36 -2.36 -1.98 3.98
CA ALA A 36 -1.33 -2.85 4.55
C ALA A 36 -1.79 -3.47 5.87
N ARG A 37 -1.24 -4.64 6.19
CA ARG A 37 -1.37 -5.30 7.49
C ARG A 37 -0.05 -5.93 7.88
N SER A 38 0.25 -5.96 9.18
CA SER A 38 1.37 -6.74 9.71
C SER A 38 1.13 -8.23 9.44
N LEU A 39 2.20 -8.98 9.14
CA LEU A 39 2.18 -10.44 9.04
C LEU A 39 2.68 -11.14 10.32
N GLY A 40 3.07 -10.35 11.33
CA GLY A 40 3.38 -10.81 12.69
C GLY A 40 2.71 -9.91 13.73
N GLU A 41 3.22 -9.87 14.95
CA GLU A 41 2.65 -9.05 16.03
C GLU A 41 2.65 -7.55 15.70
N TRP A 42 3.72 -7.05 15.08
CA TRP A 42 3.84 -5.65 14.66
C TRP A 42 4.79 -5.52 13.47
N THR A 43 4.72 -4.39 12.78
CA THR A 43 5.67 -3.98 11.74
C THR A 43 5.87 -2.46 11.82
N LEU A 44 7.11 -2.01 11.92
CA LEU A 44 7.45 -0.58 11.89
C LEU A 44 8.01 -0.21 10.51
N VAL A 45 7.54 0.88 9.93
CA VAL A 45 7.93 1.33 8.59
C VAL A 45 8.13 2.84 8.55
N GLY A 46 8.86 3.30 7.54
CA GLY A 46 8.88 4.69 7.13
C GLY A 46 8.12 4.88 5.83
N CYS A 47 7.32 5.94 5.73
CA CYS A 47 6.62 6.33 4.50
C CYS A 47 7.08 7.73 4.09
N THR A 48 7.69 7.83 2.90
CA THR A 48 8.06 9.12 2.30
C THR A 48 7.14 9.39 1.13
N VAL A 49 6.58 10.60 1.07
CA VAL A 49 5.61 11.02 0.04
C VAL A 49 6.19 12.18 -0.75
N ALA A 50 6.02 12.15 -2.07
CA ALA A 50 6.43 13.21 -2.99
C ALA A 50 5.32 13.51 -4.01
N PRO A 51 4.90 14.77 -4.20
CA PRO A 51 5.21 15.96 -3.39
C PRO A 51 4.87 15.78 -1.89
N GLY A 52 5.28 16.73 -1.05
CA GLY A 52 5.02 16.65 0.40
C GLY A 52 3.54 16.38 0.70
N PHE A 53 3.27 15.58 1.74
CA PHE A 53 1.92 15.19 2.11
C PHE A 53 1.04 16.41 2.41
N ASP A 54 -0.18 16.41 1.84
CA ASP A 54 -1.23 17.39 2.10
C ASP A 54 -2.56 16.65 2.26
N PHE A 55 -3.33 16.99 3.30
CA PHE A 55 -4.66 16.43 3.53
C PHE A 55 -5.64 16.74 2.38
N ALA A 56 -5.46 17.85 1.67
CA ALA A 56 -6.28 18.18 0.49
C ALA A 56 -6.08 17.18 -0.67
N ALA A 57 -5.00 16.39 -0.64
CA ALA A 57 -4.68 15.35 -1.61
C ALA A 57 -4.81 13.94 -1.03
N PHE A 58 -5.35 13.79 0.19
CA PHE A 58 -5.58 12.51 0.85
C PHE A 58 -7.04 12.09 0.72
N GLU A 59 -7.25 10.83 0.36
CA GLU A 59 -8.57 10.20 0.30
C GLU A 59 -8.53 8.90 1.08
N LEU A 60 -9.58 8.66 1.89
CA LEU A 60 -9.77 7.42 2.62
C LEU A 60 -11.09 6.80 2.17
N ALA A 61 -11.04 5.54 1.74
CA ALA A 61 -12.22 4.81 1.34
C ALA A 61 -13.19 4.61 2.53
N GLU A 62 -14.48 4.47 2.20
CA GLU A 62 -15.52 4.18 3.19
C GLU A 62 -15.22 2.90 3.99
N PRO A 63 -15.63 2.82 5.27
CA PRO A 63 -15.46 1.62 6.06
C PRO A 63 -16.04 0.37 5.37
N GLY A 64 -15.25 -0.70 5.34
CA GLY A 64 -15.65 -1.99 4.75
C GLY A 64 -15.41 -2.10 3.24
N TRP A 65 -15.02 -1.01 2.57
CA TRP A 65 -14.56 -1.08 1.19
C TRP A 65 -13.29 -1.94 1.08
N GLN A 66 -13.22 -2.76 0.02
CA GLN A 66 -12.04 -3.56 -0.29
C GLN A 66 -11.69 -3.46 -1.78
N PRO A 67 -10.38 -3.44 -2.13
CA PRO A 67 -9.92 -3.42 -3.51
C PRO A 67 -10.44 -4.63 -4.30
N GLY A 68 -11.04 -4.41 -5.47
CA GLY A 68 -11.55 -5.49 -6.33
C GLY A 68 -12.91 -6.06 -5.92
N THR A 69 -13.57 -5.48 -4.92
CA THR A 69 -15.02 -5.66 -4.72
C THR A 69 -15.73 -4.76 -5.74
N PRO A 70 -16.74 -5.24 -6.48
CA PRO A 70 -17.54 -4.41 -7.37
C PRO A 70 -18.29 -3.31 -6.62
#